data_AF-A0A7V9QKX3-F1
#
_entry.id   AF-A0A7V9QKX3-F1
#
_cell.length_a   1.000
_cell.length_b   1.000
_cell.length_c   1.000
_cell.angle_alpha   90.00
_cell.angle_beta   90.00
_cell.angle_gamma   90.00
#
_symmetry.space_group_name_H-M   'P 1'
#
loop_
_entity.id
_entity.type
_entity.pdbx_description
1 polymer ?
#
loop_
_entity_poly.entity_id
_entity_poly.type
_entity_poly.pdbx_seq_one_letter_code
_entity_poly.pdbx_strand_id
1 'polypeptide(L)'
;MRIFRITRRLLVVAAATIACSASTPTTPGGDPPAAPPAAPPAAPPPPPPPAPPPPPPPQPSIVTKSSGDAQQGTLSSLLGAPLVVTVTRSGASVSGTTVTWSVTAGNGSLSSASTTTDASGHASVRWTLDGTFLATSAKASITGSSVTFTALGNGSGDLGGKAIFAAGDPWRTDISRAPLDANSANLITSCGAAKGLHPDFGTVYDGAPNGIPYVVVHGTQTKVPVSFYYGDESDAGPYPVPTYAPIEGGASSSGDRHVLVIDADAWKDYEMFDSHPVNGGASWTGGSGAIFDMTTGTTRPAGWTSADAAGLPILPGLVRYDEVAIHHLISHALRFSCAHSRKAYVPPARHSAGSGTSLDLPPMGMRVRLKASFDISGYSAANQVVLKALKAYGMFLADNGSDMFLSGAPDPRWSDDDLHNLTKVHGSDFEVVQMGTPVTRP
;
A
#
# COMPACT_ATOMS: atom_id res chain seq x y z
N MET A 1 -18.54 33.46 -49.94
CA MET A 1 -18.03 33.38 -51.33
C MET A 1 -17.71 34.80 -51.81
N ARG A 2 -16.43 35.12 -52.03
CA ARG A 2 -15.80 36.30 -52.72
C ARG A 2 -16.19 37.72 -52.22
N ILE A 3 -15.35 38.43 -51.43
CA ILE A 3 -14.18 39.29 -51.81
C ILE A 3 -14.52 40.39 -52.83
N PHE A 4 -14.38 41.68 -52.47
CA PHE A 4 -13.63 42.68 -53.27
C PHE A 4 -13.24 43.95 -52.48
N ARG A 5 -12.01 44.41 -52.74
CA ARG A 5 -11.29 45.57 -52.19
C ARG A 5 -11.52 46.85 -53.01
N ILE A 6 -11.47 47.99 -52.31
CA ILE A 6 -10.75 49.27 -52.59
C ILE A 6 -10.81 49.88 -54.00
N THR A 7 -11.21 51.16 -54.10
CA THR A 7 -10.47 52.15 -54.93
C THR A 7 -10.64 53.60 -54.43
N ARG A 8 -9.51 54.31 -54.32
CA ARG A 8 -9.38 55.78 -54.13
C ARG A 8 -9.74 56.53 -55.41
N ARG A 9 -10.27 57.76 -55.30
CA ARG A 9 -10.11 58.82 -56.32
C ARG A 9 -9.82 60.18 -55.67
N LEU A 10 -8.87 60.87 -56.30
CA LEU A 10 -8.35 62.21 -56.07
C LEU A 10 -9.03 63.16 -57.08
N LEU A 11 -9.42 64.39 -56.72
CA LEU A 11 -9.16 65.62 -57.49
C LEU A 11 -9.62 66.89 -56.74
N VAL A 12 -9.02 68.02 -57.13
CA VAL A 12 -8.89 69.31 -56.45
C VAL A 12 -9.56 70.43 -57.30
N VAL A 13 -9.86 71.58 -56.67
CA VAL A 13 -9.69 72.99 -57.15
C VAL A 13 -10.95 73.91 -57.18
N ALA A 14 -10.87 74.98 -56.36
CA ALA A 14 -11.32 76.41 -56.48
C ALA A 14 -12.83 76.76 -56.69
N ALA A 15 -13.37 77.97 -56.42
CA ALA A 15 -12.84 79.29 -56.04
C ALA A 15 -13.96 80.20 -55.44
N ALA A 16 -13.52 81.27 -54.76
CA ALA A 16 -14.08 82.64 -54.70
C ALA A 16 -15.45 82.95 -54.04
N THR A 17 -15.43 83.93 -53.12
CA THR A 17 -16.49 84.96 -52.99
C THR A 17 -15.95 86.26 -52.40
N ILE A 18 -16.60 87.35 -52.83
CA ILE A 18 -16.19 88.75 -52.85
C ILE A 18 -16.77 89.54 -51.66
N ALA A 19 -16.07 90.60 -51.29
CA ALA A 19 -16.35 91.57 -50.22
C ALA A 19 -17.63 92.41 -50.43
N CYS A 20 -18.20 92.90 -49.32
CA CYS A 20 -19.15 94.01 -49.30
C CYS A 20 -18.80 94.97 -48.15
N SER A 21 -18.81 96.26 -48.46
CA SER A 21 -18.33 97.39 -47.65
C SER A 21 -19.49 98.10 -46.95
N ALA A 22 -19.28 98.61 -45.73
CA ALA A 22 -20.08 99.69 -45.15
C ALA A 22 -19.25 100.48 -44.13
N SER A 23 -19.49 101.79 -44.09
CA SER A 23 -18.58 102.84 -43.63
C SER A 23 -19.17 103.71 -42.50
N THR A 24 -18.25 104.35 -41.74
CA THR A 24 -18.36 105.60 -40.94
C THR A 24 -19.10 105.57 -39.57
N PRO A 25 -18.84 106.50 -38.61
CA PRO A 25 -17.94 107.68 -38.61
C PRO A 25 -17.02 107.85 -37.36
N THR A 26 -16.08 108.79 -37.47
CA THR A 26 -15.15 109.32 -36.46
C THR A 26 -15.77 110.40 -35.55
N THR A 27 -15.36 110.46 -34.28
CA THR A 27 -15.45 111.64 -33.38
C THR A 27 -14.26 111.67 -32.39
N PRO A 28 -13.92 112.84 -31.80
CA PRO A 28 -12.54 113.27 -31.54
C PRO A 28 -12.05 113.10 -30.09
N GLY A 29 -10.75 113.30 -29.91
CA GLY A 29 -9.96 112.96 -28.72
C GLY A 29 -10.35 113.64 -27.41
N GLY A 30 -10.07 112.89 -26.34
CA GLY A 30 -10.00 113.30 -24.94
C GLY A 30 -8.98 112.39 -24.23
N ASP A 31 -8.29 112.97 -23.24
CA ASP A 31 -7.12 112.43 -22.52
C ASP A 31 -7.27 111.00 -21.95
N PRO A 32 -6.15 110.26 -21.75
CA PRO A 32 -6.18 108.81 -21.49
C PRO A 32 -6.74 108.49 -20.11
N PRO A 33 -7.69 107.53 -19.99
CA PRO A 33 -8.13 107.02 -18.70
C PRO A 33 -7.11 106.01 -18.15
N ALA A 34 -6.95 106.03 -16.82
CA ALA A 34 -6.04 105.18 -16.07
C ALA A 34 -6.17 103.69 -16.38
N ALA A 35 -5.02 102.98 -16.39
CA ALA A 35 -4.94 101.56 -16.65
C ALA A 35 -5.86 100.74 -15.72
N PRO A 36 -6.67 99.80 -16.25
CA PRO A 36 -7.49 98.92 -15.44
C PRO A 36 -6.60 97.95 -14.63
N PRO A 37 -7.03 97.53 -13.42
CA PRO A 37 -6.30 96.55 -12.63
C PRO A 37 -6.22 95.22 -13.40
N ALA A 38 -5.07 94.55 -13.28
CA ALA A 38 -4.79 93.28 -13.94
C ALA A 38 -5.87 92.23 -13.61
N ALA A 39 -6.35 91.52 -14.63
CA ALA A 39 -7.23 90.37 -14.46
C ALA A 39 -6.52 89.29 -13.61
N PRO A 40 -7.22 88.61 -12.68
CA PRO A 40 -6.64 87.52 -11.93
C PRO A 40 -6.21 86.39 -12.89
N PRO A 41 -5.10 85.68 -12.59
CA PRO A 41 -4.63 84.59 -13.43
C PRO A 41 -5.69 83.51 -13.56
N ALA A 42 -5.86 82.98 -14.78
CA ALA A 42 -6.76 81.86 -15.05
C ALA A 42 -6.42 80.68 -14.12
N ALA A 43 -7.46 80.10 -13.50
CA ALA A 43 -7.30 78.93 -12.64
C ALA A 43 -6.61 77.80 -13.42
N PRO A 44 -5.64 77.09 -12.82
CA PRO A 44 -4.97 75.97 -13.47
C PRO A 44 -6.01 74.89 -13.85
N PRO A 45 -5.82 74.20 -14.99
CA PRO A 45 -6.72 73.13 -15.40
C PRO A 45 -6.79 72.06 -14.30
N PRO A 46 -7.97 71.44 -14.08
CA PRO A 46 -8.11 70.39 -13.08
C PRO A 46 -7.11 69.26 -13.39
N PRO A 47 -6.53 68.62 -12.36
CA PRO A 47 -5.62 67.51 -12.56
C PRO A 47 -6.31 66.40 -13.36
N PRO A 48 -5.59 65.70 -14.25
CA PRO A 48 -6.15 64.58 -14.99
C PRO A 48 -6.74 63.55 -14.01
N PRO A 49 -7.87 62.90 -14.36
CA PRO A 49 -8.47 61.90 -13.50
C PRO A 49 -7.44 60.82 -13.15
N PRO A 50 -7.48 60.26 -11.92
CA PRO A 50 -6.59 59.18 -11.52
C PRO A 50 -6.63 58.07 -12.57
N ALA A 51 -5.46 57.51 -12.91
CA ALA A 51 -5.40 56.35 -13.77
C ALA A 51 -6.34 55.26 -13.20
N PRO A 52 -7.15 54.59 -14.05
CA PRO A 52 -7.98 53.50 -13.58
C PRO A 52 -7.11 52.47 -12.86
N PRO A 53 -7.58 51.90 -11.73
CA PRO A 53 -6.80 50.91 -11.00
C PRO A 53 -6.40 49.77 -11.94
N PRO A 54 -5.19 49.21 -11.78
CA PRO A 54 -4.76 48.09 -12.62
C PRO A 54 -5.79 46.96 -12.53
N PRO A 55 -6.05 46.24 -13.64
CA PRO A 55 -6.99 45.13 -13.61
C PRO A 55 -6.57 44.12 -12.54
N PRO A 56 -7.54 43.51 -11.82
CA PRO A 56 -7.22 42.51 -10.81
C PRO A 56 -6.39 41.38 -11.43
N PRO A 57 -5.40 40.83 -10.71
CA PRO A 57 -4.56 39.77 -11.23
C PRO A 57 -5.42 38.59 -11.72
N PRO A 58 -4.99 37.88 -12.78
CA PRO A 58 -5.74 36.73 -13.30
C PRO A 58 -5.98 35.71 -12.18
N GLN A 59 -7.24 35.33 -11.99
CA GLN A 59 -7.57 34.37 -10.94
C GLN A 59 -6.93 33.00 -11.29
N PRO A 60 -6.26 32.33 -10.34
CA PRO A 60 -5.62 31.05 -10.62
C PRO A 60 -6.66 29.98 -10.97
N SER A 61 -6.24 29.01 -11.77
CA SER A 61 -7.04 27.82 -12.02
C SER A 61 -7.01 26.90 -10.80
N ILE A 62 -8.14 26.24 -10.53
CA ILE A 62 -8.31 25.27 -9.44
C ILE A 62 -8.56 23.90 -10.08
N VAL A 63 -7.93 22.87 -9.52
CA VAL A 63 -8.20 21.47 -9.88
C VAL A 63 -9.01 20.79 -8.78
N THR A 64 -10.08 20.10 -9.15
CA THR A 64 -10.94 19.32 -8.24
C THR A 64 -11.12 17.90 -8.76
N LYS A 65 -11.30 16.92 -7.87
CA LYS A 65 -11.62 15.54 -8.24
C LYS A 65 -13.03 15.47 -8.81
N SER A 66 -13.21 14.72 -9.89
CA SER A 66 -14.52 14.44 -10.50
C SER A 66 -14.93 12.99 -10.29
N SER A 67 -13.98 12.05 -10.39
CA SER A 67 -14.21 10.62 -10.10
C SER A 67 -12.89 9.85 -9.91
N GLY A 68 -12.99 8.58 -9.50
CA GLY A 68 -11.85 7.67 -9.37
C GLY A 68 -11.11 7.72 -8.03
N ASP A 69 -11.68 8.36 -7.00
CA ASP A 69 -11.09 8.41 -5.66
C ASP A 69 -11.59 7.26 -4.76
N ALA A 70 -10.84 6.97 -3.70
CA ALA A 70 -11.13 5.95 -2.70
C ALA A 70 -11.49 4.57 -3.30
N GLN A 71 -10.80 4.19 -4.37
CA GLN A 71 -11.04 2.91 -5.05
C GLN A 71 -10.42 1.74 -4.28
N GLN A 72 -10.92 0.54 -4.55
CA GLN A 72 -10.25 -0.69 -4.16
C GLN A 72 -9.97 -1.51 -5.41
N GLY A 73 -8.89 -2.28 -5.40
CA GLY A 73 -8.56 -3.18 -6.50
C GLY A 73 -7.51 -4.19 -6.12
N THR A 74 -7.35 -5.21 -6.95
CA THR A 74 -6.31 -6.20 -6.75
C THR A 74 -4.94 -5.62 -6.99
N LEU A 75 -4.01 -5.96 -6.10
CA LEU A 75 -2.60 -5.59 -6.24
C LEU A 75 -2.10 -5.97 -7.65
N SER A 76 -1.24 -5.12 -8.21
CA SER A 76 -0.73 -5.21 -9.59
C SER A 76 -1.81 -5.16 -10.69
N SER A 77 -3.06 -4.78 -10.39
CA SER A 77 -4.16 -4.73 -11.37
C SER A 77 -4.64 -3.31 -11.65
N LEU A 78 -5.24 -3.11 -12.82
CA LEU A 78 -5.84 -1.83 -13.20
C LEU A 78 -7.09 -1.54 -12.36
N LEU A 79 -7.18 -0.34 -11.80
CA LEU A 79 -8.38 0.13 -11.08
C LEU A 79 -9.58 0.27 -12.03
N GLY A 80 -10.77 -0.06 -11.52
CA GLY A 80 -12.00 -0.10 -12.29
C GLY A 80 -12.37 1.26 -12.91
N ALA A 81 -12.26 2.35 -12.13
CA ALA A 81 -12.55 3.70 -12.60
C ALA A 81 -11.26 4.49 -12.93
N PRO A 82 -11.26 5.28 -14.02
CA PRO A 82 -10.18 6.22 -14.26
C PRO A 82 -10.17 7.32 -13.20
N LEU A 83 -8.98 7.88 -12.92
CA LEU A 83 -8.88 9.12 -12.16
C LEU A 83 -9.31 10.27 -13.06
N VAL A 84 -10.25 11.09 -12.62
CA VAL A 84 -10.74 12.24 -13.39
C VAL A 84 -10.70 13.48 -12.53
N VAL A 85 -10.17 14.57 -13.09
CA VAL A 85 -10.21 15.91 -12.50
C VAL A 85 -10.92 16.88 -13.42
N THR A 86 -11.51 17.92 -12.83
CA THR A 86 -12.02 19.10 -13.52
C THR A 86 -11.14 20.29 -13.18
N VAL A 87 -10.71 21.05 -14.18
CA VAL A 87 -10.02 22.33 -14.00
C VAL A 87 -10.96 23.48 -14.28
N THR A 88 -11.11 24.38 -13.30
CA THR A 88 -11.95 25.57 -13.43
C THR A 88 -11.16 26.84 -13.15
N ARG A 89 -11.64 27.96 -13.68
CA ARG A 89 -11.17 29.32 -13.37
C ARG A 89 -12.39 30.21 -13.25
N SER A 90 -12.53 30.86 -12.09
CA SER A 90 -13.70 31.71 -11.80
C SER A 90 -15.05 30.99 -12.01
N GLY A 91 -15.10 29.68 -11.73
CA GLY A 91 -16.30 28.84 -11.89
C GLY A 91 -16.55 28.30 -13.30
N ALA A 92 -15.76 28.68 -14.31
CA ALA A 92 -15.88 28.16 -15.68
C ALA A 92 -14.82 27.07 -15.97
N SER A 93 -15.20 26.05 -16.74
CA SER A 93 -14.28 25.00 -17.20
C SER A 93 -13.16 25.56 -18.08
N VAL A 94 -11.93 25.08 -17.87
CA VAL A 94 -10.76 25.52 -18.63
C VAL A 94 -10.23 24.37 -19.48
N SER A 95 -10.32 24.51 -20.80
CA SER A 95 -9.73 23.58 -21.78
C SER A 95 -8.25 23.87 -22.03
N GLY A 96 -7.49 22.85 -22.45
CA GLY A 96 -6.08 23.01 -22.85
C GLY A 96 -5.09 23.11 -21.69
N THR A 97 -5.51 22.88 -20.44
CA THR A 97 -4.62 22.92 -19.27
C THR A 97 -3.92 21.57 -19.12
N THR A 98 -2.59 21.58 -19.04
CA THR A 98 -1.80 20.38 -18.73
C THR A 98 -1.93 20.02 -17.25
N VAL A 99 -2.42 18.81 -16.98
CA VAL A 99 -2.45 18.18 -15.66
C VAL A 99 -1.31 17.19 -15.59
N THR A 100 -0.43 17.33 -14.58
CA THR A 100 0.65 16.38 -14.29
C THR A 100 0.16 15.37 -13.27
N TRP A 101 0.43 14.09 -13.53
CA TRP A 101 0.05 12.97 -12.69
C TRP A 101 1.29 12.27 -12.14
N SER A 102 1.25 11.89 -10.86
CA SER A 102 2.35 11.19 -10.21
C SER A 102 1.81 10.26 -9.13
N VAL A 103 2.40 9.08 -8.96
CA VAL A 103 2.18 8.28 -7.76
C VAL A 103 3.02 8.86 -6.64
N THR A 104 2.39 9.11 -5.50
CA THR A 104 3.01 9.76 -4.33
C THR A 104 3.19 8.83 -3.14
N ALA A 105 2.51 7.68 -3.13
CA ALA A 105 2.71 6.60 -2.17
C ALA A 105 2.44 5.25 -2.87
N GLY A 106 3.34 4.29 -2.68
CA GLY A 106 3.40 3.02 -3.42
C GLY A 106 4.09 3.13 -4.79
N ASN A 107 4.24 2.01 -5.48
CA ASN A 107 4.92 1.93 -6.79
C ASN A 107 3.99 1.53 -7.94
N GLY A 108 2.69 1.85 -7.83
CA GLY A 108 1.73 1.69 -8.91
C GLY A 108 2.10 2.53 -10.14
N SER A 109 1.43 2.27 -11.28
CA SER A 109 1.71 2.96 -12.54
C SER A 109 0.49 3.69 -13.09
N LEU A 110 0.74 4.87 -13.65
CA LEU A 110 -0.27 5.69 -14.31
C LEU A 110 -0.08 5.56 -15.83
N SER A 111 -1.18 5.48 -16.58
CA SER A 111 -1.12 5.31 -18.04
C SER A 111 -0.48 6.49 -18.79
N SER A 112 -0.33 7.64 -18.13
CA SER A 112 0.43 8.79 -18.62
C SER A 112 0.89 9.65 -17.44
N ALA A 113 2.07 10.27 -17.56
CA ALA A 113 2.57 11.26 -16.59
C ALA A 113 1.90 12.64 -16.74
N SER A 114 1.27 12.91 -17.89
CA SER A 114 0.53 14.17 -18.11
C SER A 114 -0.62 13.98 -19.09
N THR A 115 -1.74 14.67 -18.86
CA THR A 115 -2.84 14.79 -19.82
C THR A 115 -3.32 16.23 -19.92
N THR A 116 -4.12 16.55 -20.94
CA THR A 116 -4.62 17.90 -21.19
C THR A 116 -6.13 17.94 -21.05
N THR A 117 -6.66 19.02 -20.46
CA THR A 117 -8.11 19.15 -20.27
C THR A 117 -8.89 19.33 -21.57
N ASP A 118 -10.02 18.64 -21.70
CA ASP A 118 -10.94 18.75 -22.84
C ASP A 118 -11.81 20.02 -22.79
N ALA A 119 -12.80 20.14 -23.68
CA ALA A 119 -13.70 21.30 -23.74
C ALA A 119 -14.57 21.48 -22.48
N SER A 120 -14.81 20.40 -21.73
CA SER A 120 -15.51 20.42 -20.45
C SER A 120 -14.59 20.68 -19.25
N GLY A 121 -13.28 20.85 -19.50
CA GLY A 121 -12.27 21.06 -18.48
C GLY A 121 -11.83 19.76 -17.80
N HIS A 122 -12.13 18.59 -18.36
CA HIS A 122 -11.80 17.29 -17.78
C HIS A 122 -10.47 16.77 -18.30
N ALA A 123 -9.67 16.21 -17.38
CA ALA A 123 -8.48 15.42 -17.70
C ALA A 123 -8.56 14.09 -16.93
N SER A 124 -8.12 13.00 -17.55
CA SER A 124 -8.19 11.67 -16.95
C SER A 124 -6.93 10.84 -17.17
N VAL A 125 -6.74 9.83 -16.33
CA VAL A 125 -5.67 8.82 -16.44
C VAL A 125 -6.15 7.48 -15.88
N ARG A 126 -5.59 6.37 -16.38
CA ARG A 126 -5.80 5.04 -15.81
C ARG A 126 -4.71 4.75 -14.78
N TRP A 127 -5.07 4.09 -13.68
CA TRP A 127 -4.14 3.78 -12.59
C TRP A 127 -4.12 2.28 -12.31
N THR A 128 -2.95 1.67 -12.45
CA THR A 128 -2.65 0.31 -12.03
C THR A 128 -2.06 0.34 -10.64
N LEU A 129 -2.64 -0.44 -9.73
CA LEU A 129 -2.18 -0.52 -8.36
C LEU A 129 -0.77 -1.10 -8.26
N ASP A 130 -0.15 -0.74 -7.16
CA ASP A 130 1.10 -1.34 -6.74
C ASP A 130 0.95 -2.84 -6.42
N GLY A 131 2.06 -3.56 -6.44
CA GLY A 131 2.12 -4.96 -6.04
C GLY A 131 2.29 -5.19 -4.54
N THR A 132 2.75 -4.19 -3.78
CA THR A 132 3.31 -4.32 -2.43
C THR A 132 2.45 -3.66 -1.35
N PHE A 133 1.99 -2.42 -1.56
CA PHE A 133 1.33 -1.57 -0.57
C PHE A 133 -0.19 -1.65 -0.68
N LEU A 134 -0.85 -2.00 0.43
CA LEU A 134 -2.32 -2.05 0.50
C LEU A 134 -2.98 -0.67 0.47
N ALA A 135 -2.25 0.41 0.72
CA ALA A 135 -2.76 1.77 0.51
C ALA A 135 -1.78 2.56 -0.35
N THR A 136 -2.29 3.15 -1.42
CA THR A 136 -1.51 3.92 -2.38
C THR A 136 -2.16 5.26 -2.65
N SER A 137 -1.39 6.22 -3.16
CA SER A 137 -1.90 7.55 -3.49
C SER A 137 -1.30 8.08 -4.77
N ALA A 138 -2.14 8.71 -5.59
CA ALA A 138 -1.75 9.40 -6.82
C ALA A 138 -2.18 10.86 -6.77
N LYS A 139 -1.32 11.78 -7.21
CA LYS A 139 -1.55 13.22 -7.20
C LYS A 139 -1.72 13.75 -8.61
N ALA A 140 -2.77 14.54 -8.81
CA ALA A 140 -2.99 15.38 -9.98
C ALA A 140 -2.64 16.83 -9.65
N SER A 141 -1.81 17.47 -10.46
CA SER A 141 -1.32 18.83 -10.20
C SER A 141 -1.41 19.72 -11.44
N ILE A 142 -1.81 20.96 -11.21
CA ILE A 142 -1.65 22.10 -12.12
C ILE A 142 -0.83 23.17 -11.40
N THR A 143 -0.51 24.28 -12.09
CA THR A 143 0.20 25.40 -11.45
C THR A 143 -0.63 25.96 -10.29
N GLY A 144 -0.12 25.84 -9.06
CA GLY A 144 -0.73 26.41 -7.85
C GLY A 144 -1.91 25.63 -7.24
N SER A 145 -2.29 24.46 -7.78
CA SER A 145 -3.38 23.64 -7.24
C SER A 145 -3.13 22.16 -7.48
N SER A 146 -3.47 21.30 -6.51
CA SER A 146 -3.35 19.84 -6.63
C SER A 146 -4.42 19.10 -5.83
N VAL A 147 -4.72 17.87 -6.25
CA VAL A 147 -5.57 16.92 -5.51
C VAL A 147 -4.92 15.55 -5.45
N THR A 148 -5.14 14.82 -4.35
CA THR A 148 -4.57 13.47 -4.13
C THR A 148 -5.67 12.43 -4.09
N PHE A 149 -5.64 11.47 -5.00
CA PHE A 149 -6.48 10.29 -5.03
C PHE A 149 -5.88 9.19 -4.15
N THR A 150 -6.73 8.41 -3.48
CA THR A 150 -6.32 7.24 -2.69
C THR A 150 -6.93 5.97 -3.27
N ALA A 151 -6.21 4.87 -3.19
CA ALA A 151 -6.76 3.55 -3.48
C ALA A 151 -6.19 2.49 -2.53
N LEU A 152 -7.01 1.49 -2.23
CA LEU A 152 -6.62 0.34 -1.42
C LEU A 152 -6.40 -0.90 -2.30
N GLY A 153 -5.26 -1.55 -2.12
CA GLY A 153 -4.99 -2.88 -2.65
C GLY A 153 -5.73 -3.96 -1.85
N ASN A 154 -6.22 -4.97 -2.55
CA ASN A 154 -6.68 -6.23 -1.95
C ASN A 154 -5.70 -7.36 -2.31
N GLY A 155 -5.56 -8.31 -1.38
CA GLY A 155 -4.59 -9.40 -1.44
C GLY A 155 -3.36 -9.13 -0.57
N SER A 156 -2.35 -9.98 -0.76
CA SER A 156 -1.09 -9.94 -0.02
C SER A 156 -0.01 -9.24 -0.84
N GLY A 157 0.74 -8.32 -0.21
CA GLY A 157 1.72 -7.45 -0.86
C GLY A 157 3.01 -8.15 -1.29
N ASP A 158 3.33 -8.16 -2.58
CA ASP A 158 4.62 -8.64 -3.10
C ASP A 158 5.78 -7.90 -2.42
N LEU A 159 6.66 -8.65 -1.77
CA LEU A 159 7.83 -8.11 -1.09
C LEU A 159 8.98 -7.75 -2.05
N GLY A 160 8.72 -7.75 -3.35
CA GLY A 160 9.66 -7.38 -4.41
C GLY A 160 10.80 -8.38 -4.56
N GLY A 161 10.56 -9.64 -4.19
CA GLY A 161 11.59 -10.69 -4.14
C GLY A 161 12.72 -10.44 -3.14
N LYS A 162 12.59 -9.45 -2.24
CA LYS A 162 13.60 -9.18 -1.21
C LYS A 162 13.55 -10.32 -0.20
N ALA A 163 14.69 -10.98 -0.02
CA ALA A 163 14.77 -12.16 0.85
C ALA A 163 14.47 -11.81 2.31
N ILE A 164 13.68 -12.66 2.96
CA ILE A 164 13.53 -12.70 4.40
C ILE A 164 14.63 -13.59 4.97
N PHE A 165 15.43 -13.02 5.86
CA PHE A 165 16.62 -13.59 6.46
C PHE A 165 17.75 -13.94 5.48
N ALA A 166 18.94 -14.11 6.03
CA ALA A 166 20.13 -14.49 5.26
C ALA A 166 20.07 -15.96 4.82
N ALA A 167 20.88 -16.34 3.82
CA ALA A 167 20.89 -17.72 3.29
C ALA A 167 21.26 -18.80 4.32
N GLY A 168 22.09 -18.44 5.30
CA GLY A 168 22.50 -19.34 6.38
C GLY A 168 21.52 -19.41 7.55
N ASP A 169 20.40 -18.69 7.47
CA ASP A 169 19.37 -18.72 8.50
C ASP A 169 18.64 -20.09 8.50
N PRO A 170 18.22 -20.62 9.67
CA PRO A 170 17.45 -21.86 9.74
C PRO A 170 16.24 -21.89 8.80
N TRP A 171 15.53 -20.77 8.60
CA TRP A 171 14.40 -20.67 7.67
C TRP A 171 14.80 -20.93 6.23
N ARG A 172 16.02 -20.56 5.82
CA ARG A 172 16.50 -20.69 4.43
C ARG A 172 17.47 -21.85 4.21
N THR A 173 17.72 -22.65 5.23
CA THR A 173 18.60 -23.81 5.14
C THR A 173 17.92 -24.94 4.38
N ASP A 174 18.56 -25.42 3.31
CA ASP A 174 18.15 -26.64 2.59
C ASP A 174 18.37 -27.87 3.50
N ILE A 175 17.29 -28.58 3.77
CA ILE A 175 17.21 -29.76 4.62
C ILE A 175 16.83 -31.03 3.85
N SER A 176 16.82 -30.99 2.51
CA SER A 176 16.42 -32.13 1.67
C SER A 176 17.28 -33.39 1.90
N ARG A 177 18.50 -33.21 2.41
CA ARG A 177 19.46 -34.28 2.75
C ARG A 177 19.83 -34.34 4.23
N ALA A 178 19.15 -33.57 5.08
CA ALA A 178 19.43 -33.59 6.50
C ALA A 178 19.11 -34.98 7.11
N PRO A 179 19.81 -35.41 8.17
CA PRO A 179 19.49 -36.66 8.85
C PRO A 179 18.05 -36.66 9.40
N LEU A 180 17.48 -37.86 9.58
CA LEU A 180 16.15 -38.02 10.15
C LEU A 180 16.20 -38.18 11.66
N ASP A 181 15.15 -37.67 12.32
CA ASP A 181 14.92 -37.96 13.72
C ASP A 181 14.52 -39.42 13.92
N ALA A 182 15.14 -40.10 14.88
CA ALA A 182 14.87 -41.51 15.15
C ALA A 182 13.41 -41.74 15.60
N ASN A 183 12.73 -40.74 16.17
CA ASN A 183 11.33 -40.82 16.58
C ASN A 183 10.35 -40.28 15.52
N SER A 184 10.80 -40.05 14.28
CA SER A 184 9.99 -39.41 13.24
C SER A 184 8.61 -40.04 13.04
N ALA A 185 8.51 -41.38 13.04
CA ALA A 185 7.24 -42.06 12.77
C ALA A 185 6.18 -41.80 13.85
N ASN A 186 6.59 -41.79 15.13
CA ASN A 186 5.69 -41.55 16.25
C ASN A 186 5.25 -40.08 16.29
N LEU A 187 6.19 -39.16 16.06
CA LEU A 187 5.93 -37.73 15.99
C LEU A 187 4.91 -37.39 14.89
N ILE A 188 5.10 -37.92 13.67
CA ILE A 188 4.15 -37.75 12.56
C ILE A 188 2.79 -38.39 12.88
N THR A 189 2.78 -39.55 13.51
CA THR A 189 1.52 -40.21 13.93
C THR A 189 0.73 -39.34 14.90
N SER A 190 1.41 -38.72 15.87
CA SER A 190 0.78 -37.84 16.87
C SER A 190 0.22 -36.54 16.29
N CYS A 191 0.73 -36.10 15.13
CA CYS A 191 0.28 -34.93 14.39
C CYS A 191 -0.40 -35.30 13.06
N GLY A 192 -1.15 -36.42 13.06
CA GLY A 192 -2.05 -36.75 11.96
C GLY A 192 -1.39 -37.39 10.73
N ALA A 193 -0.76 -38.56 10.88
CA ALA A 193 -0.19 -39.32 9.75
C ALA A 193 -1.17 -39.58 8.59
N ALA A 194 -2.46 -39.79 8.88
CA ALA A 194 -3.50 -40.01 7.88
C ALA A 194 -4.29 -38.74 7.51
N LYS A 195 -3.93 -37.57 8.06
CA LYS A 195 -4.57 -36.29 7.74
C LYS A 195 -3.93 -35.72 6.48
N GLY A 196 -4.75 -35.15 5.61
CA GLY A 196 -4.28 -34.38 4.47
C GLY A 196 -3.65 -33.06 4.92
N LEU A 197 -2.66 -32.57 4.18
CA LEU A 197 -2.09 -31.24 4.33
C LEU A 197 -3.17 -30.21 4.00
N HIS A 198 -3.72 -29.59 5.01
CA HIS A 198 -4.81 -28.63 4.86
C HIS A 198 -4.23 -27.25 4.53
N PRO A 199 -4.53 -26.68 3.36
CA PRO A 199 -4.16 -25.30 3.06
C PRO A 199 -5.07 -24.34 3.83
N ASP A 200 -4.58 -23.82 4.95
CA ASP A 200 -5.28 -22.87 5.82
C ASP A 200 -5.11 -21.42 5.31
N PHE A 201 -5.34 -21.25 4.01
CA PHE A 201 -5.27 -19.98 3.28
C PHE A 201 -5.95 -20.10 1.92
N GLY A 202 -6.32 -18.96 1.33
CA GLY A 202 -6.98 -18.93 0.03
C GLY A 202 -7.63 -17.59 -0.27
N THR A 203 -8.80 -17.61 -0.90
CA THR A 203 -9.55 -16.38 -1.20
C THR A 203 -10.35 -15.88 0.01
N VAL A 204 -11.48 -16.52 0.32
CA VAL A 204 -12.43 -16.12 1.36
C VAL A 204 -13.01 -17.37 2.03
N TYR A 205 -13.05 -17.38 3.36
CA TYR A 205 -13.68 -18.40 4.19
C TYR A 205 -14.58 -17.72 5.23
N ASP A 206 -15.82 -18.21 5.39
CA ASP A 206 -16.82 -17.65 6.32
C ASP A 206 -17.00 -16.11 6.25
N GLY A 207 -16.88 -15.56 5.04
CA GLY A 207 -17.07 -14.13 4.78
C GLY A 207 -15.86 -13.25 5.12
N ALA A 208 -14.72 -13.84 5.49
CA ALA A 208 -13.45 -13.15 5.74
C ALA A 208 -12.32 -13.70 4.83
N PRO A 209 -11.26 -12.92 4.58
CA PRO A 209 -10.08 -13.43 3.87
C PRO A 209 -9.50 -14.69 4.56
N ASN A 210 -9.23 -15.75 3.79
CA ASN A 210 -8.75 -17.03 4.33
C ASN A 210 -7.22 -17.05 4.50
N GLY A 211 -6.74 -17.24 5.73
CA GLY A 211 -5.33 -17.22 6.11
C GLY A 211 -4.93 -15.96 6.89
N ILE A 212 -3.63 -15.78 7.10
CA ILE A 212 -3.09 -14.68 7.93
C ILE A 212 -2.68 -13.51 7.04
N PRO A 213 -3.42 -12.38 7.05
CA PRO A 213 -3.11 -11.23 6.22
C PRO A 213 -1.94 -10.41 6.78
N TYR A 214 -1.27 -9.68 5.90
CA TYR A 214 -0.24 -8.71 6.26
C TYR A 214 -0.36 -7.44 5.45
N VAL A 215 0.25 -6.36 5.94
CA VAL A 215 0.33 -5.07 5.25
C VAL A 215 1.75 -4.57 5.19
N VAL A 216 2.16 -4.05 4.03
CA VAL A 216 3.45 -3.39 3.87
C VAL A 216 3.28 -1.89 4.04
N VAL A 217 4.18 -1.26 4.79
CA VAL A 217 4.27 0.17 5.05
C VAL A 217 5.70 0.67 4.84
N HIS A 218 5.87 1.98 4.79
CA HIS A 218 7.19 2.63 4.76
C HIS A 218 7.57 3.13 6.15
N GLY A 219 8.84 3.50 6.35
CA GLY A 219 9.34 4.05 7.61
C GLY A 219 8.73 5.42 7.99
N THR A 220 7.97 6.03 7.07
CA THR A 220 7.16 7.23 7.32
C THR A 220 5.81 6.94 7.98
N GLN A 221 5.40 5.66 8.08
CA GLN A 221 4.19 5.26 8.79
C GLN A 221 4.31 5.63 10.26
N THR A 222 3.38 6.44 10.74
CA THR A 222 3.34 6.86 12.14
C THR A 222 3.13 5.64 13.02
N LYS A 223 3.98 5.49 14.04
CA LYS A 223 3.83 4.45 15.05
C LYS A 223 2.75 4.83 16.05
N VAL A 224 1.95 3.85 16.43
CA VAL A 224 0.87 4.00 17.41
C VAL A 224 1.18 3.22 18.68
N PRO A 225 0.73 3.68 19.86
CA PRO A 225 0.88 2.93 21.10
C PRO A 225 0.19 1.57 21.02
N VAL A 226 0.83 0.56 21.61
CA VAL A 226 0.27 -0.79 21.75
C VAL A 226 0.50 -1.27 23.17
N SER A 227 -0.49 -1.94 23.76
CA SER A 227 -0.38 -2.58 25.07
C SER A 227 -0.72 -4.07 24.99
N PHE A 228 0.10 -4.90 25.65
CA PHE A 228 -0.02 -6.35 25.63
C PHE A 228 -0.33 -6.91 27.01
N TYR A 229 -1.22 -7.91 27.11
CA TYR A 229 -1.45 -8.60 28.38
C TYR A 229 -0.39 -9.67 28.68
N TYR A 230 0.31 -10.21 27.67
CA TYR A 230 1.58 -10.94 27.82
C TYR A 230 2.79 -10.00 27.66
N GLY A 231 2.76 -8.88 28.37
CA GLY A 231 3.79 -7.82 28.26
C GLY A 231 5.22 -8.29 28.55
N ASP A 232 5.39 -9.20 29.52
CA ASP A 232 6.71 -9.69 29.95
C ASP A 232 7.39 -10.62 28.92
N GLU A 233 6.64 -11.08 27.92
CA GLU A 233 7.15 -11.86 26.78
C GLU A 233 6.90 -11.13 25.44
N SER A 234 6.67 -9.83 25.46
CA SER A 234 6.38 -9.00 24.28
C SER A 234 7.42 -7.90 24.08
N ASP A 235 7.66 -7.55 22.81
CA ASP A 235 8.47 -6.38 22.50
C ASP A 235 7.63 -5.12 22.72
N ALA A 236 8.15 -4.17 23.50
CA ALA A 236 7.42 -2.96 23.82
C ALA A 236 7.17 -2.11 22.57
N GLY A 237 5.98 -1.51 22.48
CA GLY A 237 5.64 -0.58 21.42
C GLY A 237 6.37 0.78 21.51
N PRO A 238 6.11 1.69 20.56
CA PRO A 238 4.99 1.69 19.60
C PRO A 238 5.27 0.93 18.29
N TYR A 239 4.20 0.55 17.56
CA TYR A 239 4.24 -0.24 16.32
C TYR A 239 3.71 0.58 15.13
N PRO A 240 4.21 0.40 13.89
CA PRO A 240 3.81 1.17 12.71
C PRO A 240 2.46 0.69 12.12
N VAL A 241 1.46 0.41 12.93
CA VAL A 241 0.18 -0.16 12.47
C VAL A 241 -0.67 0.91 11.77
N PRO A 242 -0.94 0.80 10.46
CA PRO A 242 -1.83 1.73 9.79
C PRO A 242 -3.29 1.49 10.21
N THR A 243 -4.15 2.50 10.08
CA THR A 243 -5.57 2.39 10.41
C THR A 243 -6.35 1.43 9.51
N TYR A 244 -5.77 1.03 8.38
CA TYR A 244 -6.30 0.06 7.43
C TYR A 244 -5.62 -1.33 7.54
N ALA A 245 -4.84 -1.58 8.60
CA ALA A 245 -4.20 -2.88 8.79
C ALA A 245 -5.26 -4.01 8.81
N PRO A 246 -5.09 -5.06 7.99
CA PRO A 246 -6.01 -6.18 8.00
C PRO A 246 -5.84 -6.99 9.30
N ILE A 247 -6.95 -7.52 9.80
CA ILE A 247 -6.99 -8.41 10.96
C ILE A 247 -7.41 -9.77 10.45
N GLU A 248 -6.71 -10.84 10.86
CA GLU A 248 -7.10 -12.21 10.55
C GLU A 248 -8.55 -12.52 10.98
N GLY A 249 -9.31 -13.14 10.08
CA GLY A 249 -10.75 -13.38 10.27
C GLY A 249 -11.62 -12.11 10.22
N GLY A 250 -11.01 -10.94 10.02
CA GLY A 250 -11.68 -9.65 9.96
C GLY A 250 -11.92 -8.99 11.31
N ALA A 251 -12.39 -7.74 11.27
CA ALA A 251 -12.52 -6.89 12.46
C ALA A 251 -13.44 -7.45 13.56
N SER A 252 -14.41 -8.30 13.19
CA SER A 252 -15.37 -8.93 14.11
C SER A 252 -15.00 -10.37 14.51
N SER A 253 -13.85 -10.88 14.07
CA SER A 253 -13.40 -12.24 14.39
C SER A 253 -13.25 -12.45 15.90
N SER A 254 -13.58 -13.65 16.37
CA SER A 254 -13.30 -14.09 17.75
C SER A 254 -12.11 -15.07 17.82
N GLY A 255 -11.40 -15.28 16.71
CA GLY A 255 -10.20 -16.12 16.64
C GLY A 255 -8.94 -15.38 17.10
N ASP A 256 -7.79 -15.77 16.53
CA ASP A 256 -6.49 -15.26 16.97
C ASP A 256 -6.22 -13.80 16.59
N ARG A 257 -6.87 -13.30 15.53
CA ARG A 257 -6.85 -11.88 15.13
C ARG A 257 -5.41 -11.35 14.97
N HIS A 258 -4.58 -12.11 14.26
CA HIS A 258 -3.24 -11.68 13.93
C HIS A 258 -3.23 -10.39 13.09
N VAL A 259 -2.26 -9.51 13.36
CA VAL A 259 -1.96 -8.31 12.55
C VAL A 259 -0.45 -8.28 12.30
N LEU A 260 -0.08 -8.37 11.02
CA LEU A 260 1.31 -8.41 10.55
C LEU A 260 1.59 -7.14 9.74
N VAL A 261 2.63 -6.39 10.14
CA VAL A 261 3.00 -5.12 9.51
C VAL A 261 4.48 -5.14 9.13
N ILE A 262 4.76 -4.99 7.84
CA ILE A 262 6.12 -4.97 7.29
C ILE A 262 6.53 -3.52 7.06
N ASP A 263 7.55 -3.06 7.77
CA ASP A 263 8.25 -1.82 7.44
C ASP A 263 9.29 -2.13 6.35
N ALA A 264 8.97 -1.79 5.10
CA ALA A 264 9.80 -2.11 3.94
C ALA A 264 11.16 -1.38 3.95
N ASP A 265 11.22 -0.19 4.55
CA ASP A 265 12.42 0.66 4.56
C ASP A 265 13.39 0.17 5.65
N ALA A 266 12.87 -0.14 6.85
CA ALA A 266 13.65 -0.70 7.94
C ALA A 266 13.90 -2.22 7.79
N TRP A 267 13.16 -2.88 6.90
CA TRP A 267 13.10 -4.33 6.74
C TRP A 267 12.80 -5.08 8.04
N LYS A 268 11.74 -4.63 8.71
CA LYS A 268 11.26 -5.19 9.97
C LYS A 268 9.83 -5.68 9.84
N ASP A 269 9.55 -6.76 10.54
CA ASP A 269 8.24 -7.37 10.65
C ASP A 269 7.73 -7.18 12.08
N TYR A 270 6.52 -6.64 12.20
CA TYR A 270 5.85 -6.33 13.46
C TYR A 270 4.58 -7.16 13.52
N GLU A 271 4.54 -8.11 14.44
CA GLU A 271 3.45 -9.08 14.54
C GLU A 271 2.76 -8.96 15.89
N MET A 272 1.43 -9.03 15.87
CA MET A 272 0.59 -8.94 17.07
C MET A 272 -0.45 -10.06 17.06
N PHE A 273 -0.69 -10.65 18.23
CA PHE A 273 -1.75 -11.63 18.50
C PHE A 273 -2.90 -10.98 19.29
N ASP A 274 -4.11 -11.48 19.09
CA ASP A 274 -5.36 -11.02 19.72
C ASP A 274 -5.54 -9.50 19.59
N SER A 275 -5.40 -8.99 18.36
CA SER A 275 -5.26 -7.56 18.10
C SER A 275 -6.61 -6.84 18.05
N HIS A 276 -6.75 -5.77 18.84
CA HIS A 276 -7.95 -4.93 18.89
C HIS A 276 -7.61 -3.44 18.72
N PRO A 277 -8.13 -2.78 17.66
CA PRO A 277 -7.94 -1.35 17.48
C PRO A 277 -8.75 -0.57 18.52
N VAL A 278 -8.14 0.46 19.09
CA VAL A 278 -8.77 1.39 20.02
C VAL A 278 -8.89 2.76 19.34
N ASN A 279 -10.04 3.42 19.51
CA ASN A 279 -10.30 4.76 18.95
C ASN A 279 -9.99 4.86 17.44
N GLY A 280 -10.47 3.89 16.65
CA GLY A 280 -10.24 3.86 15.20
C GLY A 280 -8.80 3.58 14.78
N GLY A 281 -8.00 2.94 15.64
CA GLY A 281 -6.60 2.58 15.39
C GLY A 281 -5.60 3.62 15.86
N ALA A 282 -6.01 4.61 16.65
CA ALA A 282 -5.10 5.56 17.30
C ALA A 282 -4.16 4.89 18.33
N SER A 283 -4.59 3.75 18.86
CA SER A 283 -3.79 2.82 19.68
C SER A 283 -4.36 1.40 19.54
N TRP A 284 -3.64 0.40 20.05
CA TRP A 284 -4.06 -1.00 19.99
C TRP A 284 -3.87 -1.72 21.33
N THR A 285 -4.73 -2.69 21.60
CA THR A 285 -4.51 -3.70 22.66
C THR A 285 -4.30 -5.06 21.99
N GLY A 286 -3.42 -5.89 22.55
CA GLY A 286 -3.16 -7.23 22.04
C GLY A 286 -2.83 -8.23 23.16
N GLY A 287 -2.73 -9.50 22.81
CA GLY A 287 -2.18 -10.53 23.69
C GLY A 287 -0.69 -10.46 23.79
N SER A 288 -0.01 -10.56 22.66
CA SER A 288 1.44 -10.45 22.57
C SER A 288 1.85 -9.68 21.33
N GLY A 289 3.08 -9.18 21.35
CA GLY A 289 3.71 -8.52 20.21
C GLY A 289 5.17 -8.90 20.07
N ALA A 290 5.61 -9.07 18.82
CA ALA A 290 6.99 -9.37 18.49
C ALA A 290 7.47 -8.49 17.33
N ILE A 291 8.75 -8.12 17.36
CA ILE A 291 9.42 -7.36 16.29
C ILE A 291 10.60 -8.18 15.79
N PHE A 292 10.56 -8.55 14.52
CA PHE A 292 11.62 -9.31 13.87
C PHE A 292 12.40 -8.45 12.89
N ASP A 293 13.73 -8.52 13.00
CA ASP A 293 14.62 -7.96 12.01
C ASP A 293 14.82 -8.99 10.88
N MET A 294 14.19 -8.72 9.74
CA MET A 294 14.19 -9.63 8.60
C MET A 294 15.53 -9.67 7.86
N THR A 295 16.50 -8.82 8.22
CA THR A 295 17.87 -8.91 7.69
C THR A 295 18.71 -9.90 8.51
N THR A 296 18.63 -9.83 9.83
CA THR A 296 19.50 -10.59 10.72
C THR A 296 18.98 -11.99 11.07
N GLY A 297 17.66 -12.20 11.11
CA GLY A 297 17.08 -13.46 11.59
C GLY A 297 17.28 -13.69 13.10
N THR A 298 17.51 -12.61 13.86
CA THR A 298 17.70 -12.71 15.31
C THR A 298 16.45 -13.30 15.97
N THR A 299 16.63 -14.44 16.64
CA THR A 299 15.54 -15.11 17.39
C THR A 299 15.19 -14.36 18.68
N ARG A 300 13.96 -14.55 19.17
CA ARG A 300 13.50 -13.96 20.44
C ARG A 300 14.30 -14.47 21.65
N PRO A 301 14.26 -13.80 22.81
CA PRO A 301 14.81 -14.34 24.06
C PRO A 301 14.28 -15.75 24.35
N ALA A 302 15.10 -16.60 24.97
CA ALA A 302 14.68 -17.96 25.30
C ALA A 302 13.49 -17.94 26.27
N GLY A 303 12.45 -18.72 25.97
CA GLY A 303 11.24 -18.80 26.76
C GLY A 303 10.20 -17.73 26.47
N TRP A 304 10.46 -16.78 25.58
CA TRP A 304 9.47 -15.79 25.16
C TRP A 304 8.61 -16.31 24.01
N THR A 305 7.28 -16.23 24.14
CA THR A 305 6.33 -16.43 23.04
C THR A 305 6.49 -15.39 21.93
N SER A 306 5.61 -15.33 20.95
CA SER A 306 5.50 -14.24 19.95
C SER A 306 4.02 -14.01 19.62
N ALA A 307 3.72 -13.41 18.46
CA ALA A 307 2.38 -13.52 17.89
C ALA A 307 2.06 -14.99 17.54
N ASP A 308 3.08 -15.80 17.22
CA ASP A 308 2.99 -17.26 17.11
C ASP A 308 3.34 -17.96 18.44
N ALA A 309 2.77 -19.12 18.72
CA ALA A 309 2.95 -19.78 20.01
C ALA A 309 4.35 -20.38 20.23
N ALA A 310 5.09 -20.71 19.17
CA ALA A 310 6.47 -21.21 19.25
C ALA A 310 7.52 -20.12 19.52
N GLY A 311 7.13 -18.84 19.57
CA GLY A 311 8.09 -17.72 19.60
C GLY A 311 8.78 -17.49 18.26
N LEU A 312 8.17 -17.96 17.16
CA LEU A 312 8.63 -17.83 15.79
C LEU A 312 7.92 -16.66 15.08
N PRO A 313 8.53 -16.04 14.07
CA PRO A 313 7.82 -15.11 13.20
C PRO A 313 6.80 -15.85 12.32
N ILE A 314 5.62 -15.28 12.12
CA ILE A 314 4.55 -15.83 11.29
C ILE A 314 4.82 -15.57 9.81
N LEU A 315 5.09 -14.31 9.42
CA LEU A 315 5.27 -13.89 8.02
C LEU A 315 6.26 -14.78 7.24
N PRO A 316 7.45 -15.14 7.78
CA PRO A 316 8.41 -15.99 7.07
C PRO A 316 7.92 -17.43 6.89
N GLY A 317 6.91 -17.87 7.65
CA GLY A 317 6.32 -19.19 7.54
C GLY A 317 5.12 -19.27 6.59
N LEU A 318 4.60 -18.14 6.10
CA LEU A 318 3.42 -18.12 5.24
C LEU A 318 3.73 -18.53 3.81
N VAL A 319 2.84 -19.32 3.20
CA VAL A 319 2.73 -19.39 1.74
C VAL A 319 2.14 -18.08 1.22
N ARG A 320 2.82 -17.41 0.29
CA ARG A 320 2.36 -16.14 -0.29
C ARG A 320 2.15 -16.22 -1.80
N TYR A 321 1.16 -15.46 -2.28
CA TYR A 321 0.74 -15.50 -3.68
C TYR A 321 1.84 -15.06 -4.64
N ASP A 322 2.57 -14.00 -4.31
CA ASP A 322 3.68 -13.49 -5.10
C ASP A 322 4.78 -14.54 -5.28
N GLU A 323 5.16 -15.25 -4.21
CA GLU A 323 6.20 -16.28 -4.30
C GLU A 323 5.80 -17.46 -5.21
N VAL A 324 4.52 -17.86 -5.17
CA VAL A 324 4.03 -18.99 -5.96
C VAL A 324 3.73 -18.60 -7.41
N ALA A 325 2.96 -17.53 -7.60
CA ALA A 325 2.38 -17.18 -8.89
C ALA A 325 3.24 -16.20 -9.70
N ILE A 326 4.07 -15.39 -9.04
CA ILE A 326 4.91 -14.37 -9.70
C ILE A 326 6.36 -14.84 -9.76
N HIS A 327 6.94 -15.21 -8.62
CA HIS A 327 8.35 -15.58 -8.53
C HIS A 327 8.62 -17.06 -8.81
N HIS A 328 7.58 -17.90 -8.75
CA HIS A 328 7.64 -19.35 -8.93
C HIS A 328 8.66 -20.06 -8.03
N LEU A 329 8.91 -19.50 -6.85
CA LEU A 329 9.91 -19.97 -5.90
C LEU A 329 9.57 -19.51 -4.49
N ILE A 330 9.41 -20.47 -3.59
CA ILE A 330 9.50 -20.24 -2.14
C ILE A 330 10.86 -20.75 -1.70
N SER A 331 11.68 -19.86 -1.14
CA SER A 331 13.10 -20.12 -0.79
C SER A 331 13.35 -20.23 0.71
N HIS A 332 12.30 -20.51 1.47
CA HIS A 332 12.31 -20.62 2.93
C HIS A 332 11.38 -21.74 3.40
N ALA A 333 11.51 -22.10 4.68
CA ALA A 333 10.62 -23.01 5.37
C ALA A 333 9.26 -22.38 5.59
N LEU A 334 8.22 -23.21 5.64
CA LEU A 334 6.85 -22.80 5.93
C LEU A 334 6.50 -23.07 7.40
N ARG A 335 5.28 -22.75 7.82
CA ARG A 335 4.76 -23.09 9.16
C ARG A 335 3.50 -23.93 9.10
N PHE A 336 3.31 -24.77 10.11
CA PHE A 336 2.10 -25.55 10.29
C PHE A 336 1.75 -25.74 11.78
N SER A 337 0.56 -26.29 12.04
CA SER A 337 0.10 -26.62 13.39
C SER A 337 -0.18 -28.12 13.61
N CYS A 338 -0.17 -28.50 14.88
CA CYS A 338 -0.56 -29.82 15.38
C CYS A 338 -1.57 -29.63 16.52
N ALA A 339 -2.49 -30.57 16.73
CA ALA A 339 -3.47 -30.45 17.82
C ALA A 339 -2.84 -30.51 19.22
N HIS A 340 -1.76 -31.28 19.35
CA HIS A 340 -1.08 -31.49 20.62
C HIS A 340 0.43 -31.40 20.46
N SER A 341 1.06 -30.65 21.37
CA SER A 341 2.51 -30.53 21.45
C SER A 341 3.03 -30.83 22.85
N ARG A 342 4.32 -31.11 22.93
CA ARG A 342 5.05 -31.30 24.17
C ARG A 342 5.31 -29.96 24.86
N LYS A 343 5.44 -29.95 26.19
CA LYS A 343 5.96 -28.83 27.00
C LYS A 343 7.47 -28.66 26.79
N ALA A 344 7.89 -28.52 25.53
CA ALA A 344 9.26 -28.35 25.10
C ALA A 344 9.31 -27.70 23.72
N TYR A 345 10.45 -27.08 23.40
CA TYR A 345 10.71 -26.51 22.09
C TYR A 345 12.13 -26.85 21.62
N VAL A 346 12.36 -26.77 20.32
CA VAL A 346 13.68 -26.90 19.69
C VAL A 346 13.96 -25.66 18.82
N PRO A 347 15.21 -25.16 18.76
CA PRO A 347 15.55 -24.03 17.90
C PRO A 347 15.15 -24.26 16.43
N PRO A 348 14.74 -23.22 15.68
CA PRO A 348 14.79 -21.80 16.05
C PRO A 348 13.64 -21.33 16.96
N ALA A 349 12.67 -22.19 17.30
CA ALA A 349 11.63 -21.83 18.26
C ALA A 349 12.23 -21.48 19.62
N ARG A 350 11.52 -20.62 20.36
CA ARG A 350 11.94 -20.08 21.65
C ARG A 350 10.93 -20.36 22.75
N HIS A 351 9.76 -20.87 22.41
CA HIS A 351 8.65 -21.08 23.34
C HIS A 351 7.90 -22.37 23.05
N SER A 352 7.17 -22.87 24.06
CA SER A 352 6.33 -24.07 23.96
C SER A 352 4.93 -23.76 24.44
N ALA A 353 3.90 -24.18 23.71
CA ALA A 353 2.50 -23.93 24.06
C ALA A 353 1.75 -25.16 24.61
N GLY A 354 2.31 -26.36 24.43
CA GLY A 354 1.72 -27.61 24.91
C GLY A 354 2.01 -27.90 26.39
N SER A 355 1.16 -28.72 26.99
CA SER A 355 1.33 -29.25 28.36
C SER A 355 1.76 -30.72 28.41
N GLY A 356 1.81 -31.40 27.26
CA GLY A 356 2.14 -32.82 27.18
C GLY A 356 3.60 -33.13 27.53
N THR A 357 3.87 -34.32 28.07
CA THR A 357 5.22 -34.74 28.49
C THR A 357 5.76 -35.95 27.72
N SER A 358 4.93 -36.63 26.92
CA SER A 358 5.36 -37.76 26.10
C SER A 358 6.43 -37.33 25.08
N LEU A 359 7.43 -38.19 24.87
CA LEU A 359 8.46 -37.99 23.83
C LEU A 359 7.91 -38.17 22.40
N ASP A 360 6.72 -38.76 22.28
CA ASP A 360 6.03 -38.93 21.00
C ASP A 360 5.22 -37.70 20.58
N LEU A 361 5.05 -36.73 21.49
CA LEU A 361 4.45 -35.45 21.14
C LEU A 361 5.52 -34.49 20.56
N PRO A 362 5.18 -33.74 19.51
CA PRO A 362 6.15 -32.87 18.86
C PRO A 362 6.47 -31.66 19.75
N PRO A 363 7.75 -31.28 19.90
CA PRO A 363 8.10 -29.98 20.48
C PRO A 363 7.80 -28.86 19.48
N MET A 364 7.51 -27.66 19.98
CA MET A 364 7.48 -26.46 19.12
C MET A 364 8.83 -26.26 18.42
N GLY A 365 8.79 -25.81 17.16
CA GLY A 365 9.97 -25.72 16.30
C GLY A 365 10.43 -27.04 15.68
N MET A 366 9.74 -28.16 15.93
CA MET A 366 9.99 -29.40 15.17
C MET A 366 9.87 -29.12 13.67
N ARG A 367 10.87 -29.55 12.90
CA ARG A 367 10.90 -29.34 11.45
C ARG A 367 10.59 -30.63 10.71
N VAL A 368 9.57 -30.60 9.86
CA VAL A 368 9.21 -31.71 8.97
C VAL A 368 9.53 -31.35 7.53
N ARG A 369 9.85 -32.35 6.71
CA ARG A 369 9.96 -32.18 5.24
C ARG A 369 9.12 -33.19 4.51
N LEU A 370 8.66 -32.82 3.32
CA LEU A 370 8.04 -33.75 2.39
C LEU A 370 9.11 -34.73 1.89
N LYS A 371 8.80 -36.03 1.90
CA LYS A 371 9.73 -37.07 1.43
C LYS A 371 10.17 -36.81 0.00
N ALA A 372 11.46 -37.01 -0.27
CA ALA A 372 12.02 -36.84 -1.61
C ALA A 372 11.31 -37.72 -2.66
N SER A 373 10.88 -38.91 -2.26
CA SER A 373 10.19 -39.92 -3.08
C SER A 373 8.74 -39.58 -3.42
N PHE A 374 8.11 -38.62 -2.75
CA PHE A 374 6.72 -38.25 -3.03
C PHE A 374 6.62 -37.63 -4.43
N ASP A 375 5.77 -38.17 -5.31
CA ASP A 375 5.62 -37.64 -6.66
C ASP A 375 4.73 -36.39 -6.65
N ILE A 376 5.26 -35.30 -7.20
CA ILE A 376 4.57 -34.00 -7.29
C ILE A 376 4.14 -33.67 -8.73
N SER A 377 4.46 -34.54 -9.70
CA SER A 377 4.26 -34.27 -11.13
C SER A 377 2.77 -34.12 -11.51
N GLY A 378 1.87 -34.75 -10.74
CA GLY A 378 0.42 -34.63 -10.91
C GLY A 378 -0.21 -33.36 -10.34
N TYR A 379 0.55 -32.49 -9.67
CA TYR A 379 0.05 -31.23 -9.11
C TYR A 379 0.21 -30.08 -10.11
N SER A 380 -0.60 -29.04 -9.97
CA SER A 380 -0.47 -27.80 -10.75
C SER A 380 0.92 -27.17 -10.58
N ALA A 381 1.31 -26.30 -11.52
CA ALA A 381 2.57 -25.56 -11.40
C ALA A 381 2.66 -24.77 -10.08
N ALA A 382 1.55 -24.17 -9.63
CA ALA A 382 1.47 -23.42 -8.38
C ALA A 382 1.70 -24.33 -7.16
N ASN A 383 0.95 -25.43 -7.05
CA ASN A 383 1.13 -26.39 -5.95
C ASN A 383 2.51 -27.03 -5.96
N GLN A 384 3.11 -27.28 -7.14
CA GLN A 384 4.48 -27.76 -7.22
C GLN A 384 5.51 -26.79 -6.61
N VAL A 385 5.28 -25.47 -6.64
CA VAL A 385 6.17 -24.52 -5.95
C VAL A 385 6.14 -24.76 -4.43
N VAL A 386 4.94 -24.87 -3.86
CA VAL A 386 4.75 -25.16 -2.42
C VAL A 386 5.38 -26.51 -2.04
N LEU A 387 5.11 -27.57 -2.82
CA LEU A 387 5.65 -28.90 -2.55
C LEU A 387 7.17 -28.98 -2.72
N LYS A 388 7.76 -28.23 -3.66
CA LYS A 388 9.22 -28.12 -3.78
C LYS A 388 9.83 -27.45 -2.55
N ALA A 389 9.20 -26.40 -2.02
CA ALA A 389 9.64 -25.77 -0.78
C ALA A 389 9.53 -26.72 0.42
N LEU A 390 8.45 -27.49 0.52
CA LEU A 390 8.31 -28.50 1.57
C LEU A 390 9.35 -29.64 1.47
N LYS A 391 9.85 -29.96 0.27
CA LYS A 391 10.98 -30.91 0.11
C LYS A 391 12.32 -30.28 0.48
N ALA A 392 12.57 -29.06 0.05
CA ALA A 392 13.86 -28.39 0.20
C ALA A 392 14.05 -27.78 1.60
N TYR A 393 13.06 -27.05 2.10
CA TYR A 393 13.11 -26.29 3.35
C TYR A 393 12.14 -26.83 4.41
N GLY A 394 11.14 -27.62 4.03
CA GLY A 394 10.18 -28.17 4.98
C GLY A 394 9.33 -27.10 5.66
N MET A 395 8.79 -27.44 6.83
CA MET A 395 7.96 -26.55 7.63
C MET A 395 8.16 -26.78 9.13
N PHE A 396 8.04 -25.70 9.90
CA PHE A 396 8.17 -25.71 11.35
C PHE A 396 6.80 -25.85 12.03
N LEU A 397 6.73 -26.69 13.05
CA LEU A 397 5.60 -26.69 13.97
C LEU A 397 5.63 -25.41 14.79
N ALA A 398 4.66 -24.54 14.56
CA ALA A 398 4.68 -23.19 15.09
C ALA A 398 3.59 -22.95 16.15
N ASP A 399 2.49 -23.67 16.07
CA ASP A 399 1.36 -23.51 16.98
C ASP A 399 0.61 -24.82 17.29
N ASN A 400 -0.17 -24.79 18.36
CA ASN A 400 -1.23 -25.74 18.62
C ASN A 400 -2.49 -25.31 17.85
N GLY A 401 -2.96 -26.17 16.96
CA GLY A 401 -4.10 -25.89 16.08
C GLY A 401 -4.76 -27.18 15.64
N SER A 402 -4.99 -27.31 14.33
CA SER A 402 -5.45 -28.59 13.76
C SER A 402 -4.28 -29.29 13.06
N ASP A 403 -4.26 -30.62 13.13
CA ASP A 403 -3.19 -31.41 12.52
C ASP A 403 -3.00 -31.11 11.04
N MET A 404 -1.76 -30.84 10.64
CA MET A 404 -1.33 -30.63 9.25
C MET A 404 -1.94 -29.39 8.57
N PHE A 405 -2.31 -28.36 9.34
CA PHE A 405 -2.76 -27.08 8.80
C PHE A 405 -1.56 -26.23 8.39
N LEU A 406 -1.36 -26.09 7.08
CA LEU A 406 -0.33 -25.27 6.45
C LEU A 406 -0.83 -23.84 6.31
N SER A 407 -0.14 -22.89 6.93
CA SER A 407 -0.58 -21.49 6.89
C SER A 407 -0.07 -20.74 5.66
N GLY A 408 -0.88 -19.78 5.21
CA GLY A 408 -0.51 -18.85 4.15
C GLY A 408 -1.26 -17.54 4.28
N ALA A 409 -0.99 -16.64 3.34
CA ALA A 409 -1.61 -15.33 3.31
C ALA A 409 -2.82 -15.33 2.34
N PRO A 410 -3.91 -14.63 2.68
CA PRO A 410 -5.08 -14.52 1.83
C PRO A 410 -4.75 -13.74 0.57
N ASP A 411 -5.30 -14.18 -0.56
CA ASP A 411 -5.23 -13.43 -1.81
C ASP A 411 -6.43 -13.79 -2.72
N PRO A 412 -7.19 -12.79 -3.24
CA PRO A 412 -8.33 -13.07 -4.11
C PRO A 412 -7.94 -13.70 -5.45
N ARG A 413 -6.64 -13.74 -5.78
CA ARG A 413 -6.13 -14.37 -7.00
C ARG A 413 -5.81 -15.86 -6.83
N TRP A 414 -5.91 -16.39 -5.61
CA TRP A 414 -5.81 -17.84 -5.39
C TRP A 414 -6.93 -18.60 -6.11
N SER A 415 -6.67 -19.86 -6.42
CA SER A 415 -7.71 -20.83 -6.76
C SER A 415 -7.85 -21.80 -5.61
N ASP A 416 -8.94 -21.67 -4.85
CA ASP A 416 -9.18 -22.54 -3.68
C ASP A 416 -9.35 -24.01 -4.10
N ASP A 417 -9.96 -24.26 -5.26
CA ASP A 417 -10.05 -25.61 -5.85
C ASP A 417 -8.67 -26.21 -6.15
N ASP A 418 -7.74 -25.40 -6.68
CA ASP A 418 -6.37 -25.86 -6.93
C ASP A 418 -5.64 -26.11 -5.61
N LEU A 419 -5.68 -25.16 -4.66
CA LEU A 419 -5.08 -25.31 -3.33
C LEU A 419 -5.60 -26.57 -2.62
N HIS A 420 -6.90 -26.87 -2.72
CA HIS A 420 -7.51 -28.05 -2.10
C HIS A 420 -6.87 -29.37 -2.55
N ASN A 421 -6.20 -29.42 -3.70
CA ASN A 421 -5.44 -30.61 -4.11
C ASN A 421 -4.28 -30.95 -3.15
N LEU A 422 -3.75 -29.99 -2.39
CA LEU A 422 -2.72 -30.23 -1.37
C LEU A 422 -3.18 -31.21 -0.29
N THR A 423 -4.49 -31.35 -0.05
CA THR A 423 -5.05 -32.33 0.89
C THR A 423 -4.78 -33.79 0.51
N LYS A 424 -4.33 -34.05 -0.73
CA LYS A 424 -3.89 -35.39 -1.19
C LYS A 424 -2.50 -35.77 -0.65
N VAL A 425 -1.72 -34.80 -0.17
CA VAL A 425 -0.48 -35.06 0.56
C VAL A 425 -0.85 -35.36 2.01
N HIS A 426 -0.46 -36.51 2.53
CA HIS A 426 -0.81 -36.89 3.90
C HIS A 426 0.35 -36.63 4.86
N GLY A 427 0.08 -36.52 6.17
CA GLY A 427 1.13 -36.42 7.19
C GLY A 427 2.18 -37.54 7.07
N SER A 428 1.76 -38.74 6.71
CA SER A 428 2.64 -39.90 6.45
C SER A 428 3.59 -39.73 5.26
N ASP A 429 3.39 -38.75 4.38
CA ASP A 429 4.33 -38.36 3.32
C ASP A 429 5.46 -37.46 3.82
N PHE A 430 5.38 -37.01 5.08
CA PHE A 430 6.41 -36.22 5.74
C PHE A 430 7.32 -37.08 6.62
N GLU A 431 8.47 -36.50 6.94
CA GLU A 431 9.46 -37.03 7.87
C GLU A 431 10.07 -35.90 8.69
N VAL A 432 10.40 -36.20 9.94
CA VAL A 432 10.97 -35.23 10.89
C VAL A 432 12.48 -35.18 10.68
N VAL A 433 13.00 -33.98 10.46
CA VAL A 433 14.44 -33.76 10.42
C VAL A 433 15.02 -33.90 11.83
N GLN A 434 16.20 -34.50 11.93
CA GLN A 434 16.89 -34.70 13.21
C GLN A 434 16.90 -33.42 14.04
N MET A 435 16.28 -33.49 15.22
CA MET A 435 16.19 -32.37 16.12
C MET A 435 17.44 -32.28 17.01
N GLY A 436 17.75 -31.05 17.44
CA GLY A 436 18.64 -30.84 18.59
C GLY A 436 17.97 -31.26 19.91
N THR A 437 18.69 -31.10 21.01
CA THR A 437 18.13 -31.35 22.36
C THR A 437 16.98 -30.38 22.65
N PRO A 438 15.77 -30.88 22.93
CA PRO A 438 14.64 -30.03 23.30
C PRO A 438 14.89 -29.29 24.61
N VAL A 439 14.48 -28.03 24.66
CA VAL A 439 14.49 -27.19 25.85
C VAL A 439 13.12 -27.29 26.51
N THR A 440 13.09 -27.64 27.80
CA THR A 440 11.88 -27.64 28.63
C THR A 440 11.83 -26.37 29.47
N ARG A 441 10.68 -25.71 29.52
CA ARG A 441 10.45 -24.65 30.54
C ARG A 441 10.23 -25.34 31.90
N PRO A 442 10.81 -24.81 33.00
CA PRO A 442 10.52 -25.26 34.36
C PRO A 442 9.02 -25.43 34.63
#